data_AF-A0A9D7VP64-F1
#
_entry.id   AF-A0A9D7VP64-F1
#
_cell.length_a   1.000
_cell.length_b   1.000
_cell.length_c   1.000
_cell.angle_alpha   90.00
_cell.angle_beta   90.00
_cell.angle_gamma   90.00
#
_symmetry.space_group_name_H-M   'P 1'
#
loop_
_entity.id
_entity.type
_entity.pdbx_description
1 polymer ?
#
loop_
_entity_poly.entity_id
_entity_poly.type
_entity_poly.pdbx_seq_one_letter_code
_entity_poly.pdbx_strand_id
1 'polypeptide(L)'
;MGDARAPALLLVHGTAASTHSFRDLMPRLSARFRVIAIDLPGHGFTDARDTQSLTPTGMAMAVLRPAAPSRHPAGRRRRTFPPVRPS
;
A
#
# COMPACT_ATOMS: atom_id res chain seq x y z
N MET A 1 -11.08 4.34 -4.36
CA MET A 1 -11.71 4.17 -5.70
C MET A 1 -13.16 3.72 -5.49
N GLY A 2 -14.05 4.04 -6.43
CA GLY A 2 -15.47 3.68 -6.34
C GLY A 2 -16.31 4.64 -5.48
N ASP A 3 -17.61 4.36 -5.40
CA ASP A 3 -18.59 5.16 -4.65
C ASP A 3 -18.27 5.17 -3.14
N ALA A 4 -18.32 6.35 -2.53
CA ALA A 4 -18.09 6.52 -1.09
C ALA A 4 -19.12 5.80 -0.21
N ARG A 5 -20.32 5.52 -0.73
CA ARG A 5 -21.44 4.83 -0.05
C ARG A 5 -21.48 3.33 -0.31
N ALA A 6 -20.67 2.80 -1.22
CA ALA A 6 -20.57 1.36 -1.46
C ALA A 6 -19.85 0.64 -0.31
N PRO A 7 -20.07 -0.69 -0.13
CA PRO A 7 -19.35 -1.46 0.88
C PRO A 7 -17.84 -1.34 0.71
N ALA A 8 -17.13 -1.14 1.83
CA ALA A 8 -15.69 -1.01 1.81
C ALA A 8 -15.00 -2.36 1.55
N LEU A 9 -14.01 -2.35 0.65
CA LEU A 9 -13.17 -3.50 0.38
C LEU A 9 -11.70 -3.10 0.54
N LEU A 10 -11.04 -3.64 1.55
CA LEU A 10 -9.62 -3.45 1.80
C LEU A 10 -8.81 -4.55 1.11
N LEU A 11 -7.84 -4.17 0.29
CA LEU A 11 -6.90 -5.08 -0.34
C LEU A 11 -5.55 -5.01 0.37
N VAL A 12 -5.12 -6.16 0.92
CA VAL A 12 -3.83 -6.32 1.60
C VAL A 12 -2.92 -7.18 0.71
N HIS A 13 -1.75 -6.66 0.35
CA HIS A 13 -0.79 -7.38 -0.49
C HIS A 13 0.01 -8.42 0.31
N GLY A 14 0.64 -9.36 -0.39
CA GLY A 14 1.54 -10.36 0.20
C GLY A 14 2.95 -9.84 0.50
N THR A 15 3.85 -10.73 0.90
CA THR A 15 5.26 -10.40 1.19
C THR A 15 6.00 -9.89 -0.05
N ALA A 16 6.90 -8.92 0.13
CA ALA A 16 7.70 -8.30 -0.94
C ALA A 16 6.88 -7.71 -2.12
N ALA A 17 5.60 -7.39 -1.88
CA ALA A 17 4.68 -6.83 -2.86
C ALA A 17 4.29 -5.38 -2.53
N SER A 18 3.34 -4.82 -3.28
CA SER A 18 2.75 -3.50 -3.04
C SER A 18 1.32 -3.46 -3.56
N THR A 19 0.62 -2.35 -3.37
CA THR A 19 -0.68 -2.05 -4.01
C THR A 19 -0.68 -2.24 -5.52
N HIS A 20 0.49 -2.15 -6.18
CA HIS A 20 0.63 -2.38 -7.60
C HIS A 20 0.18 -3.79 -8.03
N SER A 21 0.25 -4.79 -7.14
CA SER A 21 -0.26 -6.15 -7.39
C SER A 21 -1.76 -6.18 -7.72
N PHE A 22 -2.50 -5.15 -7.34
CA PHE A 22 -3.94 -5.06 -7.58
C PHE A 22 -4.33 -4.12 -8.73
N ARG A 23 -3.35 -3.56 -9.47
CA ARG A 23 -3.57 -2.52 -10.49
C ARG A 23 -4.73 -2.83 -11.43
N ASP A 24 -4.78 -4.05 -11.97
CA ASP A 24 -5.79 -4.44 -12.96
C ASP A 24 -7.11 -4.91 -12.32
N LEU A 25 -7.06 -5.30 -11.04
CA LEU A 25 -8.21 -5.80 -10.29
C LEU A 25 -9.03 -4.65 -9.67
N MET A 26 -8.36 -3.60 -9.19
CA MET A 26 -9.00 -2.46 -8.52
C MET A 26 -10.09 -1.79 -9.36
N PRO A 27 -9.91 -1.52 -10.67
CA PRO A 27 -10.97 -0.93 -11.50
C PRO A 27 -12.22 -1.81 -11.56
N ARG A 28 -12.05 -3.14 -11.72
CA ARG A 28 -13.17 -4.09 -11.81
C ARG A 28 -13.94 -4.17 -10.50
N LEU A 29 -13.24 -4.20 -9.37
CA LEU A 29 -13.86 -4.21 -8.04
C LEU A 29 -14.55 -2.88 -7.70
N SER A 30 -14.01 -1.76 -8.18
CA SER A 30 -14.54 -0.43 -7.87
C SER A 30 -15.94 -0.17 -8.43
N ALA A 31 -16.40 -0.98 -9.39
CA ALA A 31 -17.77 -0.93 -9.89
C ALA A 31 -18.82 -1.31 -8.82
N ARG A 32 -18.43 -2.05 -7.78
CA ARG A 32 -19.34 -2.57 -6.73
C ARG A 32 -18.92 -2.22 -5.31
N PHE A 33 -17.65 -1.89 -5.11
CA PHE A 33 -17.07 -1.65 -3.79
C PHE A 33 -16.34 -0.31 -3.73
N ARG A 34 -16.30 0.25 -2.53
CA ARG A 34 -15.34 1.31 -2.18
C ARG A 34 -13.98 0.65 -1.92
N VAL A 35 -13.16 0.56 -2.96
CA VAL A 35 -11.86 -0.12 -2.89
C VAL A 35 -10.81 0.78 -2.23
N ILE A 36 -10.18 0.23 -1.20
CA ILE A 36 -9.05 0.81 -0.45
C ILE A 36 -7.88 -0.17 -0.59
N ALA A 37 -6.75 0.30 -1.10
CA ALA A 37 -5.52 -0.48 -1.16
C ALA A 37 -4.42 0.35 -0.50
N ILE A 38 -3.63 -0.29 0.36
CA ILE A 38 -2.54 0.36 1.10
C ILE A 38 -1.24 -0.44 0.94
N ASP A 39 -0.12 0.26 0.91
CA ASP A 39 1.20 -0.38 1.04
C ASP A 39 1.49 -0.59 2.53
N LEU A 40 1.82 -1.82 2.93
CA LEU A 40 2.21 -2.16 4.29
C LEU A 40 3.55 -1.49 4.67
N PRO A 41 3.86 -1.33 5.98
CA PRO A 41 5.13 -0.73 6.40
C PRO A 41 6.35 -1.35 5.72
N GLY A 42 7.23 -0.49 5.18
CA GLY A 42 8.45 -0.90 4.47
C GLY A 42 8.25 -1.42 3.05
N HIS A 43 7.03 -1.38 2.50
CA HIS A 43 6.70 -1.85 1.16
C HIS A 43 6.23 -0.70 0.26
N GLY A 44 6.39 -0.88 -1.05
CA GLY A 44 6.00 0.12 -2.05
C GLY A 44 6.59 1.50 -1.74
N PHE A 45 5.71 2.47 -1.47
CA PHE A 45 6.10 3.84 -1.12
C PHE A 45 5.87 4.19 0.36
N THR A 46 5.58 3.20 1.20
CA THR A 46 5.36 3.39 2.64
C THR A 46 6.63 3.05 3.42
N ASP A 47 7.18 4.04 4.12
CA ASP A 47 8.30 3.81 5.04
C ASP A 47 7.88 2.96 6.25
N ALA A 48 8.82 2.16 6.76
CA ALA A 48 8.67 1.53 8.06
C ALA A 48 8.77 2.59 9.16
N ARG A 49 7.96 2.47 10.22
CA ARG A 49 8.01 3.42 11.35
C ARG A 49 9.13 3.06 12.32
N ASP A 50 9.23 1.77 12.60
CA ASP A 50 10.22 1.12 13.45
C ASP A 50 10.34 -0.36 13.06
N THR A 51 11.22 -1.10 13.71
CA THR A 51 11.38 -2.55 13.48
C THR A 51 10.14 -3.36 13.89
N GLN A 52 9.36 -2.89 14.87
CA GLN A 52 8.14 -3.58 15.30
C GLN A 52 7.06 -3.55 14.21
N SER A 53 7.02 -2.48 13.41
CA SER A 53 6.11 -2.33 12.28
C SER A 53 6.35 -3.32 11.14
N LEU A 54 7.50 -4.00 11.13
CA LEU A 54 7.88 -5.02 10.15
C LEU A 54 7.52 -6.45 10.59
N THR A 55 6.92 -6.63 11.77
CA THR A 55 6.38 -7.93 12.21
C THR A 55 4.97 -8.14 11.67
N PRO A 56 4.47 -9.39 11.54
CA PRO A 56 3.08 -9.63 11.12
C PRO A 56 2.05 -8.88 11.98
N THR A 57 2.24 -8.90 13.30
CA THR A 57 1.39 -8.15 14.24
C THR A 57 1.51 -6.64 14.03
N GLY A 58 2.72 -6.13 13.86
CA GLY A 58 2.94 -4.70 13.59
C GLY A 58 2.29 -4.23 12.29
N MET A 59 2.35 -5.05 11.23
CA MET A 59 1.66 -4.79 9.96
C MET A 59 0.15 -4.80 10.13
N ALA A 60 -0.42 -5.77 10.85
CA ALA A 60 -1.86 -5.81 11.15
C ALA A 60 -2.31 -4.57 11.94
N MET A 61 -1.52 -4.14 12.93
CA MET A 61 -1.80 -2.93 13.69
C MET A 61 -1.73 -1.66 12.83
N ALA A 62 -0.84 -1.61 11.84
CA ALA A 62 -0.77 -0.50 10.90
C ALA A 62 -2.00 -0.38 9.99
N VAL A 63 -2.69 -1.49 9.72
CA VAL A 63 -3.96 -1.51 8.98
C VAL A 63 -5.09 -0.94 9.84
N LEU A 64 -5.19 -1.39 11.11
CA LEU A 64 -6.26 -0.99 12.02
C LEU A 64 -6.11 0.46 12.50
N ARG A 65 -4.87 0.91 12.66
CA ARG A 65 -4.51 2.28 13.06
C ARG A 65 -3.62 2.89 11.99
N PRO A 66 -4.19 3.32 10.86
CA PRO A 66 -3.43 4.05 9.86
C PRO A 66 -2.83 5.29 10.52
N ALA A 67 -1.50 5.40 10.53
CA ALA A 67 -0.88 6.57 11.12
C ALA A 67 -1.26 7.84 10.34
N ALA A 68 -1.24 8.96 11.06
CA ALA A 68 -1.31 10.28 10.44
C ALA A 68 -0.24 10.39 9.34
N PRO A 69 -0.53 11.08 8.23
CA PRO A 69 0.43 11.25 7.14
C PRO A 69 1.76 11.77 7.68
N SER A 70 2.86 11.11 7.32
CA SER A 70 4.20 11.55 7.73
C SER A 70 4.49 12.90 7.09
N ARG A 71 4.64 13.95 7.91
CA ARG A 71 5.25 15.20 7.45
C ARG A 71 6.75 14.96 7.36
N HIS A 72 7.23 14.44 6.23
CA HIS A 72 8.66 14.40 5.96
C HIS A 72 9.04 15.51 4.95
N PRO A 73 10.03 16.37 5.26
CA PRO A 73 10.47 17.40 4.33
C PRO A 73 11.05 16.72 3.08
N ALA A 74 10.66 17.23 1.91
CA ALA A 74 11.09 16.74 0.61
C ALA A 74 12.63 16.67 0.53
N GLY A 75 13.19 15.47 0.68
CA GLY A 75 14.63 15.39 0.89
C GLY A 75 15.26 14.00 0.92
N ARG A 76 14.75 12.98 0.19
CA ARG A 76 15.65 11.88 -0.23
C ARG A 76 15.14 10.98 -1.36
N ARG A 77 15.95 10.96 -2.41
CA ARG A 77 16.22 9.93 -3.43
C ARG A 77 15.03 9.03 -3.82
N ARG A 78 14.40 9.39 -4.94
CA ARG A 78 13.62 8.47 -5.78
C ARG A 78 14.44 7.19 -5.98
N ARG A 79 13.96 6.06 -5.45
CA ARG A 79 14.50 4.74 -5.82
C ARG A 79 14.04 4.48 -7.25
N THR A 80 14.89 4.81 -8.22
CA THR A 80 14.69 4.41 -9.61
C THR A 80 14.96 2.92 -9.71
N PHE A 81 13.93 2.13 -10.00
CA PHE A 81 14.13 0.76 -10.43
C PHE A 81 14.82 0.77 -11.81
N PRO A 82 15.90 0.01 -12.03
CA PRO A 82 16.53 -0.08 -13.34
C PRO A 82 15.55 -0.72 -14.35
N PRO A 83 15.56 -0.31 -15.63
CA PRO A 83 14.69 -0.90 -16.63
C PRO A 83 15.04 -2.39 -16.84
N VAL A 84 14.02 -3.25 -16.81
CA VAL A 84 14.14 -4.66 -17.17
C VAL A 84 14.44 -4.75 -18.67
N ARG A 85 15.59 -5.31 -19.04
CA ARG A 85 15.92 -5.60 -20.44
C ARG A 85 15.14 -6.84 -20.90
N PRO A 86 14.44 -6.80 -22.04
CA PRO A 86 13.93 -8.02 -22.66
C PRO A 86 15.08 -8.84 -23.23
N SER A 87 14.97 -10.17 -23.10
CA SER A 87 15.84 -11.17 -23.71
C SER A 87 15.76 -11.16 -25.23
#